data_AF-A0A377WSN4-F1
#
_entry.id   AF-A0A377WSN4-F1
#
_cell.length_a   1.000
_cell.length_b   1.000
_cell.length_c   1.000
_cell.angle_alpha   90.00
_cell.angle_beta   90.00
_cell.angle_gamma   90.00
#
_symmetry.space_group_name_H-M   'P 1'
#
loop_
_entity.id
_entity.type
_entity.pdbx_description
1 polymer ?
#
loop_
_entity_poly.entity_id
_entity_poly.type
_entity_poly.pdbx_seq_one_letter_code
_entity_poly.pdbx_strand_id
1 'polypeptide(L)'
;MPKQAENGAPRPAPQLKRTTMRILIGLLVQNPDLAPLVPPLEGLDSRKMPGLSLFSELVKSCLAQPGLTTGQLLEQYRGTKEAATLEKLSMWDDIADKDIAEQTFTDSLNHMFDSLLELRQEELIARDRTHGLSSEERRELWTISQELAKK
;
A
#
# COMPACT_ATOMS: atom_id res chain seq x y z
N MET A 1 15.61 41.63 34.42
CA MET A 1 16.32 40.33 34.59
C MET A 1 15.99 39.84 35.99
N PRO A 2 15.65 38.55 36.26
CA PRO A 2 15.97 37.27 35.58
C PRO A 2 14.75 36.65 34.85
N LYS A 3 14.77 35.75 33.84
CA LYS A 3 15.47 34.50 33.43
C LYS A 3 14.97 33.19 34.08
N GLN A 4 14.57 32.25 33.20
CA GLN A 4 14.31 30.79 33.30
C GLN A 4 12.83 30.37 33.17
N ALA A 5 12.43 29.34 32.41
CA ALA A 5 13.17 28.30 31.69
C ALA A 5 12.32 27.73 30.54
N GLU A 6 12.92 27.53 29.36
CA GLU A 6 12.33 26.76 28.26
C GLU A 6 12.84 25.32 28.36
N ASN A 7 12.00 24.43 28.88
CA ASN A 7 12.20 22.98 28.80
C ASN A 7 11.83 22.49 27.40
N GLY A 8 12.80 22.50 26.48
CA GLY A 8 12.69 21.89 25.16
C GLY A 8 13.08 20.42 25.21
N ALA A 9 12.19 19.55 25.69
CA ALA A 9 12.37 18.11 25.48
C ALA A 9 12.28 17.80 23.97
N PRO A 10 13.19 17.00 23.39
CA PRO A 10 13.10 16.62 21.99
C PRO A 10 11.82 15.82 21.76
N ARG A 11 10.94 16.32 20.89
CA ARG A 11 9.74 15.58 20.48
C ARG A 11 10.21 14.28 19.81
N PRO A 12 9.74 13.09 20.24
CA PRO A 12 10.10 11.85 19.58
C PRO A 12 9.70 11.94 18.10
N ALA A 13 10.61 11.53 17.22
CA ALA A 13 10.35 11.50 15.79
C ALA A 13 9.07 10.68 15.55
N PRO A 14 8.15 11.14 14.68
CA PRO A 14 6.90 10.43 14.43
C PRO A 14 7.22 9.02 13.93
N GLN A 15 6.87 8.02 14.75
CA GLN A 15 7.03 6.62 14.37
C GLN A 15 6.12 6.33 13.17
N LEU A 16 6.70 5.75 12.13
CA LEU A 16 5.94 5.27 10.98
C LEU A 16 4.99 4.16 11.45
N LYS A 17 3.69 4.45 11.48
CA LYS A 17 2.66 3.41 11.67
C LYS A 17 2.82 2.33 10.60
N ARG A 18 2.86 1.06 11.02
CA ARG A 18 2.77 -0.12 10.15
C ARG A 18 1.38 -0.19 9.53
N THR A 19 1.25 0.22 8.28
CA THR A 19 0.03 0.04 7.47
C THR A 19 0.35 -0.86 6.29
N THR A 20 -0.63 -1.61 5.79
CA THR A 20 -0.50 -2.52 4.64
C THR A 20 0.20 -1.83 3.46
N MET A 21 -0.24 -0.62 3.09
CA MET A 21 0.38 0.12 1.99
C MET A 21 1.82 0.55 2.24
N ARG A 22 2.21 0.87 3.48
CA ARG A 22 3.60 1.23 3.80
C ARG A 22 4.52 0.02 3.76
N ILE A 23 4.02 -1.14 4.20
CA ILE A 23 4.75 -2.40 4.10
C ILE A 23 4.96 -2.74 2.63
N LEU A 24 3.91 -2.70 1.81
CA LEU A 24 3.99 -2.95 0.37
C LEU A 24 4.96 -2.00 -0.34
N ILE A 25 4.83 -0.70 -0.12
CA ILE A 25 5.72 0.30 -0.74
C ILE A 25 7.16 0.14 -0.24
N GLY A 26 7.37 -0.06 1.06
CA GLY A 26 8.70 -0.23 1.64
C GLY A 26 9.41 -1.46 1.08
N LEU A 27 8.74 -2.61 1.09
CA LEU A 27 9.27 -3.86 0.56
C LEU A 27 9.57 -3.78 -0.93
N LEU A 28 8.68 -3.16 -1.72
CA LEU A 28 8.89 -2.99 -3.16
C LEU A 28 10.08 -2.04 -3.46
N VAL A 29 10.24 -0.97 -2.69
CA VAL A 29 11.36 -0.05 -2.86
C VAL A 29 12.69 -0.73 -2.50
N GLN A 30 12.71 -1.50 -1.41
CA GLN A 30 13.89 -2.24 -0.97
C GLN A 30 14.22 -3.42 -1.89
N ASN A 31 13.20 -4.04 -2.50
CA ASN A 31 13.33 -5.20 -3.38
C ASN A 31 12.45 -5.00 -4.63
N PRO A 32 12.92 -4.25 -5.65
CA PRO A 32 12.17 -4.01 -6.89
C PRO A 32 11.77 -5.29 -7.64
N ASP A 33 12.50 -6.38 -7.42
CA ASP A 33 12.24 -7.71 -7.98
C ASP A 33 10.93 -8.35 -7.48
N LEU A 34 10.27 -7.77 -6.46
CA LEU A 34 8.94 -8.20 -6.00
C LEU A 34 7.80 -7.70 -6.93
N ALA A 35 8.06 -6.74 -7.81
CA ALA A 35 7.03 -6.18 -8.70
C ALA A 35 6.27 -7.22 -9.55
N PRO A 36 6.90 -8.28 -10.09
CA PRO A 36 6.20 -9.33 -10.84
C PRO A 36 5.22 -10.16 -10.03
N LEU A 37 5.31 -10.15 -8.68
CA LEU A 37 4.36 -10.85 -7.81
C LEU A 37 3.03 -10.10 -7.70
N VAL A 38 3.00 -8.82 -8.11
CA VAL A 38 1.81 -7.98 -7.99
C VAL A 38 0.85 -8.29 -9.12
N PRO A 39 -0.39 -8.75 -8.82
CA PRO A 39 -1.42 -8.93 -9.84
C PRO A 39 -1.77 -7.59 -10.52
N PRO A 40 -2.40 -7.62 -11.71
CA PRO A 40 -2.93 -6.43 -12.36
C PRO A 40 -3.73 -5.55 -11.39
N LEU A 41 -3.30 -4.29 -11.23
CA LEU A 41 -3.95 -3.30 -10.37
C LEU A 41 -4.94 -2.41 -11.14
N GLU A 42 -5.12 -2.68 -12.44
CA GLU A 42 -6.07 -2.01 -13.31
C GLU A 42 -7.50 -2.19 -12.80
N GLY A 43 -8.26 -1.09 -12.73
CA GLY A 43 -9.65 -1.11 -12.27
C GLY A 43 -9.82 -0.89 -10.76
N LEU A 44 -8.73 -0.86 -9.98
CA LEU A 44 -8.81 -0.44 -8.58
C LEU A 44 -8.95 1.07 -8.47
N ASP A 45 -9.90 1.54 -7.66
CA ASP A 45 -10.07 2.98 -7.40
C ASP A 45 -9.04 3.46 -6.38
N SER A 46 -8.02 4.16 -6.86
CA SER A 46 -6.93 4.70 -6.04
C SER A 46 -7.39 5.69 -4.96
N ARG A 47 -8.61 6.26 -5.07
CA ARG A 47 -9.18 7.15 -4.04
C ARG A 47 -9.65 6.41 -2.80
N LYS A 48 -9.91 5.11 -2.93
CA LYS A 48 -10.40 4.26 -1.84
C LYS A 48 -9.31 3.86 -0.86
N MET A 49 -8.05 3.85 -1.30
CA MET A 49 -6.94 3.38 -0.48
C MET A 49 -5.74 4.34 -0.59
N PRO A 50 -5.42 5.09 0.48
CA PRO A 50 -4.28 5.99 0.52
C PRO A 50 -2.97 5.24 0.26
N GLY A 51 -2.22 5.69 -0.75
CA GLY A 51 -0.95 5.07 -1.17
C GLY A 51 -1.07 4.06 -2.30
N LEU A 52 -2.29 3.62 -2.69
CA LEU A 52 -2.47 2.70 -3.81
C LEU A 52 -1.98 3.29 -5.13
N SER A 53 -2.25 4.58 -5.38
CA SER A 53 -1.74 5.26 -6.59
C SER A 53 -0.21 5.19 -6.68
N LEU A 54 0.48 5.52 -5.60
CA LEU A 54 1.93 5.49 -5.53
C LEU A 54 2.46 4.06 -5.70
N PHE A 55 1.83 3.08 -5.03
CA PHE A 55 2.20 1.69 -5.17
C PHE A 55 2.07 1.20 -6.61
N SER A 56 0.95 1.50 -7.29
CA SER A 56 0.75 1.14 -8.69
C SER A 56 1.78 1.79 -9.63
N GLU A 57 2.18 3.03 -9.36
CA GLU A 57 3.24 3.71 -10.12
C GLU A 57 4.60 3.03 -9.93
N LEU A 58 4.96 2.69 -8.69
CA LEU A 58 6.21 2.00 -8.38
C LEU A 58 6.27 0.63 -9.08
N VAL A 59 5.19 -0.14 -9.02
CA VAL A 59 5.08 -1.45 -9.70
C VAL A 59 5.31 -1.29 -11.20
N LYS A 60 4.66 -0.29 -11.83
CA LYS A 60 4.85 -0.02 -13.25
C LYS A 60 6.30 0.35 -13.58
N SER A 61 6.95 1.18 -12.77
CA SER A 61 8.34 1.57 -12.96
C SER A 61 9.28 0.36 -12.86
N CYS A 62 9.07 -0.51 -11.87
CA CYS A 62 9.86 -1.73 -11.70
C CYS A 62 9.64 -2.73 -12.85
N LEU A 63 8.40 -2.93 -13.29
CA LEU A 63 8.09 -3.82 -14.42
C LEU A 63 8.63 -3.30 -15.77
N ALA A 64 8.66 -1.97 -15.95
CA ALA A 64 9.20 -1.35 -17.16
C ALA A 64 10.74 -1.45 -17.25
N GLN A 65 11.44 -1.62 -16.12
CA GLN A 65 12.89 -1.68 -16.04
C GLN A 65 13.35 -2.88 -15.20
N PRO A 66 13.38 -4.10 -15.78
CA PRO A 66 13.90 -5.28 -15.09
C PRO A 66 15.34 -5.06 -14.60
N GLY A 67 15.64 -5.42 -13.34
CA GLY A 67 16.94 -5.19 -12.73
C GLY A 67 17.16 -3.79 -12.15
N LEU A 68 16.10 -2.98 -12.05
CA LEU A 68 16.13 -1.68 -11.38
C LEU A 68 16.57 -1.83 -9.91
N THR A 69 17.56 -1.05 -9.51
CA THR A 69 18.02 -1.03 -8.11
C THR A 69 17.21 -0.05 -7.26
N THR A 70 17.17 -0.25 -5.94
CA THR A 70 16.54 0.69 -4.99
C THR A 70 17.01 2.13 -5.19
N GLY A 71 18.32 2.34 -5.38
CA GLY A 71 18.87 3.69 -5.58
C GLY A 71 18.38 4.34 -6.88
N GLN A 72 18.32 3.58 -7.98
CA GLN A 72 17.79 4.08 -9.25
C GLN A 72 16.29 4.35 -9.18
N LEU A 73 15.53 3.51 -8.49
CA LEU A 73 14.11 3.74 -8.24
C LEU A 73 13.91 5.04 -7.45
N LEU A 74 14.62 5.23 -6.33
CA LEU A 74 14.54 6.46 -5.53
C LEU A 74 14.94 7.71 -6.33
N GLU A 75 15.93 7.59 -7.21
CA GLU A 75 16.37 8.70 -8.07
C GLU A 75 15.25 9.16 -9.02
N GLN A 76 14.44 8.25 -9.56
CA GLN A 76 13.30 8.60 -10.43
C GLN A 76 12.25 9.44 -9.70
N TYR A 77 12.12 9.27 -8.38
CA TYR A 77 11.18 10.02 -7.56
C TYR A 77 11.83 11.22 -6.88
N ARG A 78 13.10 11.52 -7.13
CA ARG A 78 13.76 12.71 -6.59
C ARG A 78 13.03 13.98 -7.04
N GLY A 79 12.76 14.88 -6.10
CA GLY A 79 12.05 16.14 -6.37
C GLY A 79 10.52 16.01 -6.44
N THR A 80 9.96 14.80 -6.29
CA THR A 80 8.53 14.60 -6.07
C THR A 80 8.14 14.83 -4.61
N LYS A 81 6.84 14.97 -4.33
CA LYS A 81 6.34 15.10 -2.95
C LYS A 81 6.49 13.78 -2.16
N GLU A 82 6.64 12.66 -2.86
CA GLU A 82 6.81 11.31 -2.32
C GLU A 82 8.25 11.00 -1.92
N ALA A 83 9.24 11.71 -2.46
CA ALA A 83 10.67 11.44 -2.28
C ALA A 83 11.04 11.18 -0.81
N ALA A 84 10.71 12.11 0.08
CA ALA A 84 11.03 12.02 1.51
C ALA A 84 10.32 10.85 2.22
N THR A 85 9.20 10.37 1.69
CA THR A 85 8.50 9.19 2.22
C THR A 85 9.16 7.90 1.73
N LEU A 86 9.49 7.83 0.43
CA LEU A 86 10.16 6.68 -0.16
C LEU A 86 11.56 6.46 0.44
N GLU A 87 12.32 7.53 0.65
CA GLU A 87 13.62 7.46 1.34
C GLU A 87 13.48 6.85 2.73
N LYS A 88 12.51 7.32 3.53
CA LYS A 88 12.25 6.77 4.88
C LYS A 88 11.83 5.30 4.85
N LEU A 89 10.98 4.91 3.89
CA LEU A 89 10.52 3.53 3.76
C LEU A 89 11.63 2.60 3.24
N SER A 90 12.57 3.12 2.43
CA SER A 90 13.73 2.35 1.97
C SER A 90 14.71 1.98 3.08
N MET A 91 14.78 2.82 4.13
CA MET A 91 15.65 2.60 5.30
C MET A 91 14.93 1.86 6.44
N TRP A 92 13.69 1.44 6.24
CA TRP A 92 12.90 0.85 7.30
C TRP A 92 13.24 -0.63 7.46
N ASP A 93 14.08 -0.90 8.46
CA ASP A 93 14.82 -2.16 8.68
C ASP A 93 13.98 -3.29 9.30
N ASP A 94 12.67 -3.13 9.35
CA ASP A 94 11.76 -4.03 10.07
C ASP A 94 11.59 -5.40 9.38
N ILE A 95 12.02 -5.50 8.12
CA ILE A 95 11.85 -6.67 7.25
C ILE A 95 13.13 -6.87 6.43
N ALA A 96 14.27 -7.00 7.12
CA ALA A 96 15.59 -7.11 6.48
C ALA A 96 15.89 -8.52 5.91
N ASP A 97 15.12 -9.54 6.30
CA ASP A 97 15.30 -10.90 5.80
C ASP A 97 14.54 -11.07 4.48
N LYS A 98 15.29 -11.36 3.40
CA LYS A 98 14.73 -11.52 2.05
C LYS A 98 13.72 -12.66 1.95
N ASP A 99 13.93 -13.76 2.68
CA ASP A 99 13.02 -14.90 2.65
C ASP A 99 11.69 -14.56 3.33
N ILE A 100 11.75 -13.70 4.36
CA ILE A 100 10.57 -13.18 5.06
C ILE A 100 9.92 -12.02 4.27
N ALA A 101 10.70 -11.26 3.50
CA ALA A 101 10.23 -10.12 2.72
C ALA A 101 9.22 -10.55 1.64
N GLU A 102 9.49 -11.61 0.89
CA GLU A 102 8.57 -12.12 -0.14
C GLU A 102 7.24 -12.60 0.48
N GLN A 103 7.33 -13.38 1.56
CA GLN A 103 6.14 -13.86 2.28
C GLN A 103 5.33 -12.69 2.85
N THR A 104 5.99 -11.74 3.52
CA THR A 104 5.35 -10.55 4.10
C THR A 104 4.72 -9.67 3.02
N PHE A 105 5.37 -9.55 1.86
CA PHE A 105 4.85 -8.81 0.71
C PHE A 105 3.58 -9.46 0.19
N THR A 106 3.61 -10.78 -0.02
CA THR A 106 2.45 -11.57 -0.49
C THR A 106 1.29 -11.51 0.49
N ASP A 107 1.54 -11.65 1.80
CA ASP A 107 0.51 -11.54 2.83
C ASP A 107 -0.09 -10.14 2.88
N SER A 108 0.75 -9.11 2.73
CA SER A 108 0.29 -7.72 2.67
C SER A 108 -0.52 -7.44 1.39
N LEU A 109 -0.17 -8.05 0.26
CA LEU A 109 -0.93 -7.95 -0.98
C LEU A 109 -2.31 -8.58 -0.81
N ASN A 110 -2.37 -9.79 -0.26
CA ASN A 110 -3.64 -10.47 0.02
C ASN A 110 -4.52 -9.62 0.94
N HIS A 111 -3.96 -9.08 2.03
CA HIS A 111 -4.69 -8.17 2.90
C HIS A 111 -5.16 -6.91 2.18
N MET A 112 -4.35 -6.33 1.27
CA MET A 112 -4.75 -5.17 0.48
C MET A 112 -5.96 -5.48 -0.40
N PHE A 113 -5.94 -6.61 -1.12
CA PHE A 113 -7.06 -7.04 -1.97
C PHE A 113 -8.31 -7.37 -1.14
N ASP A 114 -8.17 -8.06 -0.01
CA ASP A 114 -9.28 -8.34 0.90
C ASP A 114 -9.95 -7.05 1.37
N SER A 115 -9.16 -6.05 1.81
CA SER A 115 -9.70 -4.75 2.23
C SER A 115 -10.44 -4.02 1.09
N LEU A 116 -10.01 -4.20 -0.17
CA LEU A 116 -10.69 -3.62 -1.33
C LEU A 116 -11.99 -4.35 -1.65
N LEU A 117 -12.01 -5.68 -1.52
CA LEU A 117 -13.21 -6.50 -1.67
C LEU A 117 -14.25 -6.18 -0.59
N GLU A 118 -13.82 -6.07 0.66
CA GLU A 118 -14.67 -5.66 1.79
C GLU A 118 -15.29 -4.30 1.54
N LEU A 119 -14.50 -3.30 1.15
CA LEU A 119 -15.00 -1.96 0.84
C LEU A 119 -16.02 -1.98 -0.31
N ARG A 120 -15.77 -2.80 -1.34
CA ARG A 120 -16.72 -2.97 -2.46
C ARG A 120 -18.00 -3.66 -2.01
N GLN A 121 -17.90 -4.64 -1.13
CA GLN A 121 -19.05 -5.32 -0.52
C GLN A 121 -19.92 -4.32 0.25
N GLU A 122 -19.30 -3.49 1.09
CA GLU A 122 -19.98 -2.46 1.88
C GLU A 122 -20.72 -1.44 0.99
N GLU A 123 -20.09 -1.01 -0.11
CA GLU A 123 -20.72 -0.12 -1.10
C GLU A 123 -21.96 -0.73 -1.73
N LEU A 124 -21.88 -2.00 -2.14
CA LEU A 124 -23.02 -2.71 -2.73
C LEU A 124 -24.14 -2.90 -1.71
N ILE A 125 -23.83 -3.25 -0.46
CA ILE A 125 -24.82 -3.37 0.62
C ILE A 125 -25.49 -2.01 0.89
N ALA A 126 -24.73 -0.93 0.96
CA ALA A 126 -25.26 0.42 1.17
C ALA A 126 -26.16 0.87 0.00
N ARG A 127 -25.78 0.52 -1.24
CA ARG A 127 -26.58 0.76 -2.43
C ARG A 127 -27.88 -0.03 -2.42
N ASP A 128 -27.84 -1.31 -2.05
CA ASP A 128 -29.05 -2.15 -1.99
C ASP A 128 -30.10 -1.58 -1.03
N ARG A 129 -29.65 -1.08 0.13
CA ARG A 129 -30.52 -0.46 1.14
C ARG A 129 -31.22 0.81 0.67
N THR A 130 -30.63 1.55 -0.27
CA THR A 130 -31.09 2.89 -0.66
C THR A 130 -31.77 2.93 -2.02
N HIS A 131 -31.24 2.17 -2.99
CA HIS A 131 -31.67 2.22 -4.40
C HIS A 131 -31.94 0.82 -4.99
N GLY A 132 -31.62 -0.26 -4.24
CA GLY A 132 -31.62 -1.63 -4.75
C GLY A 132 -30.42 -1.93 -5.67
N LEU A 133 -30.12 -3.21 -5.86
CA LEU A 133 -29.09 -3.67 -6.78
C LEU A 133 -29.62 -4.15 -8.13
N SER A 134 -28.86 -3.88 -9.18
CA SER A 134 -29.05 -4.52 -10.48
C SER A 134 -28.68 -6.01 -10.43
N SER A 135 -29.08 -6.76 -11.46
CA SER A 135 -28.74 -8.18 -11.60
C SER A 135 -27.22 -8.43 -11.66
N GLU A 136 -26.47 -7.51 -12.26
CA GLU A 136 -25.01 -7.58 -12.34
C GLU A 136 -24.37 -7.33 -10.97
N GLU A 137 -24.82 -6.29 -10.27
CA GLU A 137 -24.33 -5.96 -8.93
C GLU A 137 -24.67 -7.02 -7.88
N ARG A 138 -25.84 -7.66 -8.01
CA ARG A 138 -26.20 -8.78 -7.13
C ARG A 138 -25.30 -9.99 -7.36
N ARG A 139 -24.92 -10.26 -8.61
CA ARG A 139 -23.95 -11.30 -8.95
C ARG A 139 -22.56 -10.95 -8.44
N GLU A 140 -22.15 -9.69 -8.60
CA GLU A 140 -20.89 -9.17 -8.06
C GLU A 140 -20.83 -9.35 -6.53
N LEU A 141 -21.86 -8.91 -5.81
CA LEU A 141 -21.95 -9.06 -4.35
C LEU A 141 -21.88 -10.52 -3.91
N TRP A 142 -22.54 -11.42 -4.63
CA TRP A 142 -22.48 -12.86 -4.35
C TRP A 142 -21.06 -13.42 -4.54
N THR A 143 -20.40 -13.08 -5.64
CA THR A 143 -19.01 -13.49 -5.90
C THR A 143 -18.06 -12.97 -4.83
N ILE A 144 -18.13 -11.68 -4.49
CA ILE A 144 -17.30 -11.07 -3.44
C ILE A 144 -17.52 -11.78 -2.10
N SER A 145 -18.77 -12.08 -1.76
CA SER A 145 -19.10 -12.76 -0.50
C SER A 145 -18.57 -14.21 -0.46
N GLN A 146 -18.51 -14.89 -1.60
CA GLN A 146 -17.90 -16.23 -1.69
C GLN A 146 -16.37 -16.16 -1.56
N GLU A 147 -15.72 -15.19 -2.20
CA GLU A 147 -14.26 -15.02 -2.10
C GLU A 147 -13.83 -14.69 -0.67
N LEU A 148 -14.51 -13.75 -0.01
CA LEU A 148 -14.22 -13.41 1.40
C LEU A 148 -14.52 -14.56 2.38
N ALA A 149 -15.43 -15.47 2.04
CA ALA A 149 -15.80 -16.62 2.88
C ALA A 149 -14.86 -17.84 2.73
N LYS A 150 -13.97 -17.87 1.73
CA LYS A 150 -12.98 -18.96 1.53
C LYS A 150 -11.77 -18.84 2.47
N LYS A 151 -11.73 -17.80 3.28
CA LYS A 151 -10.67 -17.48 4.24
C LYS A 151 -10.93 -18.13 5.59
#